data_AF-A0A5C6M6G2-F1
#
_entry.id   AF-A0A5C6M6G2-F1
#
_cell.length_a   1.000
_cell.length_b   1.000
_cell.length_c   1.000
_cell.angle_alpha   90.00
_cell.angle_beta   90.00
_cell.angle_gamma   90.00
#
_symmetry.space_group_name_H-M   'P 1'
#
loop_
_entity.id
_entity.type
_entity.pdbx_description
1 polymer ?
#
loop_
_entity_poly.entity_id
_entity_poly.type
_entity_poly.pdbx_seq_one_letter_code
_entity_poly.pdbx_strand_id
1 'polypeptide(L)'
;MRRILLLTCLLLPVSGCGESTDPASAVAPAAAAATAALQVVNAKCPIMGGDINAPDLTAELVKDWNGQKVGFCCPPCLEEWDELSDEQKAERLKNPPQRTLTNHMFEGFEQFRRLREAWSRVRIERPVQTGLFTFGDSDLHYFLVTSSETEKLVRIRRGSITISRARIITPENMHPELRNFFEEQEDAGFIEFLMSRTAAFSNMRLTNQAGPESIVTDTIEEAVARLNRQLDSEDEDQIAVLSAPAEMAGFAVFRYASERIISSAPDNIQELRERGVSALANTRLAAVLQQTVTGQSRPQS
;
A
#
# COMPACT_ATOMS: atom_id res chain seq x y z
N MET A 1 -42.43 -38.89 20.35
CA MET A 1 -42.83 -40.30 20.55
C MET A 1 -42.63 -41.06 19.23
N ARG A 2 -41.92 -42.21 19.27
CA ARG A 2 -41.93 -43.36 18.32
C ARG A 2 -41.41 -43.09 16.89
N ARG A 3 -40.46 -43.82 16.27
CA ARG A 3 -39.77 -45.14 16.42
C ARG A 3 -38.49 -45.04 15.55
N ILE A 4 -37.24 -45.21 16.01
CA ILE A 4 -36.43 -46.43 16.26
C ILE A 4 -36.83 -47.66 15.43
N LEU A 5 -35.97 -48.10 14.47
CA LEU A 5 -35.40 -49.47 14.42
C LEU A 5 -34.33 -49.67 13.30
N LEU A 6 -33.11 -50.05 13.75
CA LEU A 6 -32.13 -51.07 13.27
C LEU A 6 -31.66 -51.08 11.78
N LEU A 7 -30.37 -50.94 11.43
CA LEU A 7 -29.12 -51.69 11.77
C LEU A 7 -28.89 -52.91 10.86
N THR A 8 -27.83 -52.87 10.04
CA THR A 8 -27.01 -54.06 9.69
C THR A 8 -25.57 -53.65 9.36
N CYS A 9 -24.66 -54.06 10.23
CA CYS A 9 -23.20 -54.18 10.05
C CYS A 9 -22.84 -55.19 8.96
N LEU A 10 -21.67 -55.02 8.33
CA LEU A 10 -20.81 -56.16 7.97
C LEU A 10 -19.33 -55.73 8.00
N LEU A 11 -18.53 -56.51 8.75
CA LEU A 11 -17.10 -56.36 9.03
C LEU A 11 -16.33 -57.56 8.42
N LEU A 12 -15.14 -57.27 7.86
CA LEU A 12 -13.86 -58.06 7.85
C LEU A 12 -13.80 -59.40 7.07
N PRO A 13 -12.62 -59.98 6.69
CA PRO A 13 -11.24 -59.89 7.27
C PRO A 13 -10.07 -59.63 6.25
N VAL A 14 -8.93 -59.02 6.62
CA VAL A 14 -7.64 -59.54 7.17
C VAL A 14 -7.05 -60.77 6.45
N SER A 15 -5.84 -60.61 5.91
CA SER A 15 -4.83 -61.65 5.71
C SER A 15 -3.44 -61.05 5.91
N GLY A 16 -2.61 -61.72 6.71
CA GLY A 16 -1.25 -61.33 7.08
C GLY A 16 -0.22 -62.42 6.75
N CYS A 17 0.93 -62.34 7.45
CA CYS A 17 2.16 -63.15 7.42
C CYS A 17 3.22 -62.70 6.38
N GLY A 18 4.51 -62.57 6.70
CA GLY A 18 5.26 -63.12 7.83
C GLY A 18 6.63 -62.46 8.06
N GLU A 19 7.35 -63.04 9.03
CA GLU A 19 8.39 -62.46 9.87
C GLU A 19 9.80 -63.03 9.59
N SER A 20 10.81 -62.18 9.86
CA SER A 20 12.23 -62.46 10.20
C SER A 20 13.22 -63.03 9.16
N THR A 21 14.29 -62.28 8.85
CA THR A 21 15.68 -62.48 9.35
C THR A 21 16.71 -61.72 8.49
N ASP A 22 17.55 -60.88 9.12
CA ASP A 22 18.78 -60.33 8.52
C ASP A 22 19.87 -61.42 8.42
N PRO A 23 20.83 -61.32 7.47
CA PRO A 23 22.07 -60.64 7.83
C PRO A 23 22.70 -59.77 6.71
N ALA A 24 23.31 -58.69 7.20
CA ALA A 24 24.44 -57.93 6.67
C ALA A 24 25.08 -58.27 5.30
N SER A 25 25.37 -57.16 4.59
CA SER A 25 26.56 -56.89 3.77
C SER A 25 26.47 -57.15 2.26
N ALA A 26 26.18 -56.08 1.50
CA ALA A 26 27.06 -55.64 0.41
C ALA A 26 26.72 -54.20 0.01
N VAL A 27 27.74 -53.35 0.08
CA VAL A 27 27.73 -51.93 -0.23
C VAL A 27 27.72 -51.70 -1.75
N ALA A 28 26.86 -50.80 -2.24
CA ALA A 28 27.18 -49.88 -3.35
C ALA A 28 26.12 -48.75 -3.41
N PRO A 29 26.44 -47.51 -3.04
CA PRO A 29 25.54 -46.38 -3.19
C PRO A 29 25.42 -45.96 -4.66
N ALA A 30 24.18 -45.68 -5.05
CA ALA A 30 23.83 -45.03 -6.30
C ALA A 30 24.62 -43.72 -6.46
N ALA A 31 25.17 -43.53 -7.65
CA ALA A 31 25.99 -42.41 -8.05
C ALA A 31 25.32 -41.08 -7.70
N ALA A 32 25.91 -40.36 -6.75
CA ALA A 32 25.75 -38.93 -6.59
C ALA A 32 26.31 -38.26 -7.85
N ALA A 33 25.42 -37.80 -8.72
CA ALA A 33 25.79 -36.85 -9.77
C ALA A 33 26.25 -35.57 -9.07
N ALA A 34 27.54 -35.30 -9.15
CA ALA A 34 28.16 -34.10 -8.63
C ALA A 34 27.49 -32.86 -9.23
N THR A 35 26.89 -32.03 -8.38
CA THR A 35 26.44 -30.68 -8.74
C THR A 35 27.69 -29.85 -9.05
N ALA A 36 28.08 -29.80 -10.32
CA ALA A 36 29.11 -28.89 -10.77
C ALA A 36 28.57 -27.46 -10.64
N ALA A 37 28.96 -26.75 -9.58
CA ALA A 37 28.68 -25.32 -9.45
C ALA A 37 29.25 -24.60 -10.67
N LEU A 38 28.41 -23.89 -11.43
CA LEU A 38 28.87 -23.09 -12.56
C LEU A 38 29.84 -22.02 -12.04
N GLN A 39 31.11 -22.13 -12.41
CA GLN A 39 32.13 -21.15 -12.05
C GLN A 39 31.96 -19.93 -12.95
N VAL A 40 31.68 -18.78 -12.34
CA VAL A 40 31.61 -17.48 -13.01
C VAL A 40 32.69 -16.54 -12.47
N VAL A 41 33.10 -15.58 -13.29
CA VAL A 41 34.24 -14.69 -12.98
C VAL A 41 33.88 -13.50 -12.09
N ASN A 42 32.59 -13.28 -11.84
CA ASN A 42 32.08 -12.12 -11.13
C ASN A 42 31.29 -12.51 -9.87
N ALA A 43 31.58 -11.83 -8.76
CA ALA A 43 30.81 -11.94 -7.52
C ALA A 43 29.58 -11.00 -7.50
N LYS A 44 29.54 -10.00 -8.39
CA LYS A 44 28.46 -9.01 -8.51
C LYS A 44 27.96 -8.95 -9.95
N CYS A 45 26.65 -8.77 -10.14
CA CYS A 45 26.03 -8.61 -11.44
C CYS A 45 26.56 -7.33 -12.12
N PRO A 46 27.10 -7.40 -13.34
CA PRO A 46 27.64 -6.23 -14.02
C PRO A 46 26.56 -5.23 -14.49
N ILE A 47 25.30 -5.66 -14.56
CA ILE A 47 24.18 -4.79 -14.95
C ILE A 47 23.53 -4.11 -13.74
N MET A 48 23.21 -4.88 -12.68
CA MET A 48 22.41 -4.41 -11.54
C MET A 48 23.14 -4.42 -10.19
N GLY A 49 24.37 -4.93 -10.12
CA GLY A 49 25.16 -4.97 -8.88
C GLY A 49 24.77 -6.03 -7.86
N GLY A 50 23.76 -6.84 -8.14
CA GLY A 50 23.29 -7.91 -7.25
C GLY A 50 24.35 -8.98 -6.98
N ASP A 51 24.29 -9.62 -5.82
CA ASP A 51 25.18 -10.74 -5.48
C ASP A 51 24.98 -11.93 -6.43
N ILE A 52 26.09 -12.47 -6.92
CA ILE A 52 26.12 -13.69 -7.74
C ILE A 52 26.74 -14.79 -6.88
N ASN A 53 25.89 -15.72 -6.45
CA ASN A 53 26.30 -16.86 -5.65
C ASN A 53 26.16 -18.14 -6.48
N ALA A 54 27.22 -18.96 -6.47
CA ALA A 54 27.28 -20.22 -7.21
C ALA A 54 26.16 -21.24 -6.94
N PRO A 55 25.57 -21.38 -5.72
CA PRO A 55 24.45 -22.31 -5.51
C PRO A 55 23.12 -21.85 -6.11
N ASP A 56 22.94 -20.54 -6.35
CA ASP A 56 21.68 -19.96 -6.83
C ASP A 56 21.69 -19.67 -8.34
N LEU A 57 22.82 -19.95 -9.01
CA LEU A 57 23.04 -19.58 -10.40
C LEU A 57 22.69 -20.75 -11.33
N THR A 58 21.66 -20.56 -12.15
CA THR A 58 21.29 -21.49 -13.23
C THR A 58 22.08 -21.19 -14.50
N ALA A 59 22.27 -22.19 -15.36
CA ALA A 59 22.97 -22.02 -16.63
C ALA A 59 22.32 -20.97 -17.55
N GLU A 60 21.01 -20.71 -17.39
CA GLU A 60 20.25 -19.71 -18.13
C GLU A 60 20.63 -18.26 -17.77
N LEU A 61 21.20 -18.06 -16.59
CA LEU A 61 21.63 -16.75 -16.08
C LEU A 61 23.13 -16.51 -16.29
N VAL A 62 23.76 -17.25 -17.20
CA VAL A 62 25.20 -17.17 -17.48
C VAL A 62 25.43 -16.93 -18.97
N LYS A 63 26.29 -15.98 -19.30
CA LYS A 63 26.78 -15.76 -20.67
C LYS A 63 28.28 -16.03 -20.78
N ASP A 64 28.68 -16.58 -21.91
CA ASP A 64 30.08 -16.66 -22.29
C ASP A 64 30.51 -15.33 -22.93
N TRP A 65 31.56 -14.70 -22.39
CA TRP A 65 32.15 -13.47 -22.93
C TRP A 65 33.67 -13.53 -22.76
N ASN A 66 34.42 -13.31 -23.84
CA ASN A 66 35.89 -13.33 -23.85
C ASN A 66 36.53 -14.61 -23.26
N GLY A 67 35.91 -15.78 -23.51
CA GLY A 67 36.35 -17.07 -22.97
C GLY A 67 36.06 -17.29 -21.47
N GLN A 68 35.31 -16.38 -20.85
CA GLN A 68 34.93 -16.42 -19.44
C GLN A 68 33.41 -16.52 -19.29
N LYS A 69 32.96 -17.13 -18.19
CA LYS A 69 31.54 -17.22 -17.83
C LYS A 69 31.16 -16.07 -16.90
N VAL A 70 30.20 -15.24 -17.32
CA VAL A 70 29.67 -14.10 -16.57
C VAL A 70 28.27 -14.44 -16.06
N GLY A 71 28.06 -14.32 -14.75
CA GLY A 71 26.77 -14.58 -14.11
C GLY A 71 25.92 -13.33 -13.92
N PHE A 72 24.61 -13.47 -14.06
CA PHE A 72 23.62 -12.41 -13.93
C PHE A 72 22.58 -12.75 -12.87
N CYS A 73 22.01 -11.72 -12.24
CA CYS A 73 21.06 -11.91 -11.15
C CYS A 73 19.60 -12.14 -11.61
N CYS A 74 19.27 -11.82 -12.87
CA CYS A 74 17.95 -12.05 -13.44
C CYS A 74 17.99 -12.11 -14.99
N PRO A 75 17.01 -12.76 -15.65
CA PRO A 75 17.00 -12.92 -17.11
C PRO A 75 17.05 -11.63 -17.93
N PRO A 76 16.36 -10.52 -17.57
CA PRO A 76 16.39 -9.29 -18.36
C PRO A 76 17.77 -8.66 -18.53
N CYS A 77 18.69 -8.88 -17.56
CA CYS A 77 20.06 -8.38 -17.66
C CYS A 77 20.87 -9.02 -18.78
N LEU A 78 20.45 -10.17 -19.31
CA LEU A 78 21.14 -10.86 -20.40
C LEU A 78 20.95 -10.13 -21.74
N GLU A 79 19.77 -9.56 -21.97
CA GLU A 79 19.46 -8.77 -23.16
C GLU A 79 20.22 -7.44 -23.13
N GLU A 80 20.16 -6.73 -21.99
CA GLU A 80 20.90 -5.49 -21.80
C GLU A 80 22.43 -5.71 -21.92
N TRP A 81 22.93 -6.85 -21.44
CA TRP A 81 24.34 -7.21 -21.61
C TRP A 81 24.74 -7.36 -23.08
N ASP A 82 23.88 -7.92 -23.94
CA ASP A 82 24.21 -8.10 -25.36
C ASP A 82 24.35 -6.77 -26.09
N GLU A 83 23.60 -5.75 -25.68
CA GLU A 83 23.60 -4.41 -26.27
C GLU A 83 24.85 -3.58 -25.94
N LEU A 84 25.63 -3.98 -24.93
CA LEU A 84 26.84 -3.27 -24.51
C LEU A 84 28.05 -3.57 -25.42
N SER A 85 28.88 -2.55 -25.64
CA SER A 85 30.18 -2.71 -26.29
C SER A 85 31.14 -3.51 -25.39
N ASP A 86 32.20 -4.08 -25.98
CA ASP A 86 33.17 -4.87 -25.22
C ASP A 86 33.91 -4.03 -24.18
N GLU A 87 34.14 -2.74 -24.44
CA GLU A 87 34.71 -1.80 -23.48
C GLU A 87 33.77 -1.57 -22.30
N GLN A 88 32.47 -1.42 -22.57
CA GLN A 88 31.45 -1.25 -21.53
C GLN A 88 31.30 -2.52 -20.69
N LYS A 89 31.34 -3.71 -21.31
CA LYS A 89 31.31 -5.00 -20.62
C LYS A 89 32.52 -5.17 -19.70
N ALA A 90 33.72 -4.82 -20.17
CA ALA A 90 34.94 -4.86 -19.37
C ALA A 90 34.88 -3.90 -18.18
N GLU A 91 34.35 -2.69 -18.38
CA GLU A 91 34.21 -1.69 -17.33
C GLU A 91 33.19 -2.12 -16.27
N ARG A 92 32.03 -2.64 -16.68
CA ARG A 92 30.98 -3.13 -15.76
C ARG A 92 31.41 -4.35 -14.95
N LEU A 93 32.36 -5.14 -15.45
CA LEU A 93 32.96 -6.25 -14.67
C LEU A 93 33.98 -5.76 -13.65
N LYS A 94 34.75 -4.72 -13.98
CA LYS A 94 35.74 -4.12 -13.05
C LYS A 94 35.06 -3.30 -11.96
N ASN A 95 34.08 -2.50 -12.36
CA ASN A 95 33.33 -1.56 -11.54
C ASN A 95 31.83 -1.87 -11.67
N PRO A 96 31.35 -2.98 -11.09
CA PRO A 96 29.93 -3.29 -11.12
C PRO A 96 29.16 -2.15 -10.44
N PRO A 97 28.01 -1.73 -11.00
CA PRO A 97 27.17 -0.75 -10.34
C PRO A 97 26.87 -1.28 -8.94
N GLN A 98 26.91 -0.42 -7.92
CA GLN A 98 26.49 -0.86 -6.60
C GLN A 98 25.01 -1.23 -6.70
N ARG A 99 24.60 -2.34 -6.05
CA ARG A 99 23.17 -2.63 -5.87
C ARG A 99 22.61 -1.54 -4.98
N THR A 100 22.30 -0.39 -5.55
CA THR A 100 21.37 0.53 -4.96
C THR A 100 20.07 -0.25 -4.99
N LEU A 101 19.74 -0.93 -3.89
CA LEU A 101 18.35 -0.96 -3.45
C LEU A 101 17.98 0.52 -3.41
N THR A 102 17.54 1.04 -4.56
CA THR A 102 17.46 2.47 -4.80
C THR A 102 16.71 3.07 -3.63
N ASN A 103 17.27 4.12 -3.04
CA ASN A 103 16.70 4.92 -1.97
C ASN A 103 15.16 4.95 -1.99
N HIS A 104 14.53 5.04 -3.17
CA HIS A 104 13.09 4.87 -3.42
C HIS A 104 12.35 3.70 -2.74
N MET A 105 12.95 2.53 -2.53
CA MET A 105 12.29 1.41 -1.85
C MET A 105 12.34 1.55 -0.32
N PHE A 106 13.44 2.10 0.22
CA PHE A 106 13.64 2.35 1.65
C PHE A 106 12.93 3.62 2.13
N GLU A 107 13.17 4.77 1.51
CA GLU A 107 12.13 5.39 0.68
C GLU A 107 10.67 5.24 1.13
N GLY A 108 9.93 4.63 0.21
CA GLY A 108 8.51 4.34 0.36
C GLY A 108 8.18 3.52 1.60
N PHE A 109 9.10 2.72 2.14
CA PHE A 109 8.87 1.96 3.37
C PHE A 109 8.82 2.87 4.60
N GLU A 110 9.76 3.82 4.75
CA GLU A 110 9.73 4.81 5.84
C GLU A 110 8.55 5.77 5.69
N GLN A 111 8.26 6.24 4.46
CA GLN A 111 7.06 7.06 4.23
C GLN A 111 5.77 6.29 4.54
N PHE A 112 5.71 5.00 4.23
CA PHE A 112 4.58 4.14 4.57
C PHE A 112 4.47 3.88 6.08
N ARG A 113 5.58 3.76 6.79
CA ARG A 113 5.59 3.65 8.27
C ARG A 113 5.05 4.94 8.89
N ARG A 114 5.54 6.11 8.44
CA ARG A 114 5.07 7.43 8.88
C ARG A 114 3.59 7.63 8.58
N LEU A 115 3.14 7.28 7.38
CA LEU A 115 1.74 7.25 6.99
C LEU A 115 0.89 6.45 7.97
N ARG A 116 1.29 5.20 8.24
CA ARG A 116 0.55 4.30 9.13
C ARG A 116 0.45 4.86 10.55
N GLU A 117 1.56 5.40 11.06
CA GLU A 117 1.61 6.01 12.38
C GLU A 117 0.69 7.23 12.46
N ALA A 118 0.82 8.17 11.51
CA ALA A 118 -0.07 9.34 11.41
C ALA A 118 -1.54 8.93 11.26
N TRP A 119 -1.82 7.92 10.44
CA TRP A 119 -3.16 7.37 10.25
C TRP A 119 -3.74 6.85 11.55
N SER A 120 -2.96 6.15 12.38
CA SER A 120 -3.44 5.61 13.67
C SER A 120 -3.73 6.68 14.73
N ARG A 121 -3.11 7.86 14.63
CA ARG A 121 -3.27 8.97 15.60
C ARG A 121 -4.47 9.86 15.29
N VAL A 122 -4.98 9.81 14.07
CA VAL A 122 -6.23 10.49 13.68
C VAL A 122 -7.41 9.54 13.88
N ARG A 123 -8.55 10.04 14.37
CA ARG A 123 -9.81 9.30 14.38
C ARG A 123 -10.92 10.11 13.72
N ILE A 124 -11.74 9.43 12.93
CA ILE A 124 -13.00 9.97 12.40
C ILE A 124 -14.08 9.46 13.34
N GLU A 125 -14.41 10.26 14.33
CA GLU A 125 -15.34 9.90 15.42
C GLU A 125 -16.80 9.82 14.92
N ARG A 126 -17.15 10.68 13.95
CA ARG A 126 -18.43 10.63 13.22
C ARG A 126 -18.16 10.76 11.72
N PRO A 127 -18.30 9.68 10.93
CA PRO A 127 -18.14 9.74 9.48
C PRO A 127 -19.44 10.22 8.80
N VAL A 128 -19.30 10.94 7.69
CA VAL A 128 -20.43 11.31 6.82
C VAL A 128 -20.57 10.28 5.71
N GLN A 129 -21.77 9.72 5.48
CA GLN A 129 -21.97 8.66 4.47
C GLN A 129 -22.27 9.18 3.05
N THR A 130 -22.41 10.49 2.86
CA THR A 130 -22.70 11.09 1.55
C THR A 130 -21.56 10.87 0.55
N GLY A 131 -21.90 10.36 -0.63
CA GLY A 131 -20.96 10.20 -1.74
C GLY A 131 -20.62 11.54 -2.41
N LEU A 132 -19.40 11.66 -2.93
CA LEU A 132 -18.95 12.84 -3.67
C LEU A 132 -19.47 12.83 -5.10
N PHE A 133 -19.76 14.01 -5.63
CA PHE A 133 -20.20 14.16 -7.01
C PHE A 133 -19.09 13.83 -8.01
N THR A 134 -19.46 13.16 -9.11
CA THR A 134 -18.54 12.88 -10.22
C THR A 134 -18.06 14.15 -10.92
N PHE A 135 -18.92 15.17 -10.99
CA PHE A 135 -18.62 16.46 -11.62
C PHE A 135 -19.06 17.61 -10.71
N GLY A 136 -18.31 18.71 -10.78
CA GLY A 136 -18.61 19.92 -10.00
C GLY A 136 -17.90 19.92 -8.65
N ASP A 137 -18.47 20.69 -7.73
CA ASP A 137 -17.92 20.90 -6.39
C ASP A 137 -18.70 20.07 -5.37
N SER A 138 -17.98 19.49 -4.41
CA SER A 138 -18.56 18.84 -3.24
C SER A 138 -17.98 19.48 -1.99
N ASP A 139 -18.85 19.84 -1.04
CA ASP A 139 -18.45 20.42 0.24
C ASP A 139 -18.54 19.36 1.34
N LEU A 140 -17.48 19.25 2.13
CA LEU A 140 -17.41 18.37 3.28
C LEU A 140 -17.23 19.21 4.55
N HIS A 141 -18.26 19.24 5.38
CA HIS A 141 -18.22 19.95 6.66
C HIS A 141 -17.62 19.06 7.75
N TYR A 142 -16.88 19.69 8.67
CA TYR A 142 -16.27 18.99 9.79
C TYR A 142 -16.18 19.86 11.05
N PHE A 143 -16.20 19.18 12.19
CA PHE A 143 -15.59 19.64 13.43
C PHE A 143 -14.27 18.90 13.63
N LEU A 144 -13.24 19.63 14.03
CA LEU A 144 -11.95 19.06 14.42
C LEU A 144 -11.72 19.37 15.91
N VAL A 145 -11.52 18.30 16.67
CA VAL A 145 -11.17 18.33 18.09
C VAL A 145 -9.68 17.97 18.20
N THR A 146 -8.86 18.90 18.67
CA THR A 146 -7.44 18.66 18.90
C THR A 146 -7.08 18.78 20.37
N SER A 147 -6.05 18.05 20.78
CA SER A 147 -5.43 18.20 22.09
C SER A 147 -3.94 18.48 21.93
N SER A 148 -3.42 19.36 22.77
CA SER A 148 -1.98 19.54 22.96
C SER A 148 -1.53 18.80 24.21
N GLU A 149 -0.50 17.95 24.10
CA GLU A 149 0.06 17.25 25.26
C GLU A 149 0.66 18.21 26.28
N THR A 150 1.17 19.36 25.82
CA THR A 150 1.84 20.36 26.66
C THR A 150 0.86 21.16 27.50
N GLU A 151 -0.27 21.57 26.91
CA GLU A 151 -1.21 22.50 27.55
C GLU A 151 -2.40 21.79 28.20
N LYS A 152 -2.64 20.51 27.85
CA LYS A 152 -3.86 19.76 28.22
C LYS A 152 -5.15 20.51 27.89
N LEU A 153 -5.09 21.38 26.89
CA LEU A 153 -6.23 22.12 26.39
C LEU A 153 -6.76 21.42 25.14
N VAL A 154 -8.08 21.27 25.11
CA VAL A 154 -8.79 20.78 23.94
C VAL A 154 -9.27 21.97 23.11
N ARG A 155 -8.97 21.96 21.83
CA ARG A 155 -9.40 22.97 20.87
C ARG A 155 -10.43 22.35 19.94
N ILE A 156 -11.53 23.06 19.74
CA ILE A 156 -12.59 22.68 18.80
C ILE A 156 -12.69 23.74 17.74
N ARG A 157 -12.60 23.33 16.47
CA ARG A 157 -12.81 24.22 15.33
C ARG A 157 -13.80 23.62 14.34
N ARG A 158 -14.61 24.46 13.72
CA ARG A 158 -15.48 24.09 12.59
C ARG A 158 -14.78 24.45 11.29
N GLY A 159 -14.91 23.62 10.27
CA GLY A 159 -14.37 23.93 8.95
C GLY A 159 -15.15 23.27 7.83
N SER A 160 -14.71 23.54 6.61
CA SER A 160 -15.23 22.93 5.39
C SER A 160 -14.11 22.64 4.41
N ILE A 161 -14.31 21.61 3.60
CA ILE A 161 -13.41 21.25 2.50
C ILE A 161 -14.22 21.31 1.22
N THR A 162 -13.81 22.17 0.29
CA THR A 162 -14.37 22.17 -1.07
C THR A 162 -13.50 21.30 -1.96
N ILE A 163 -14.13 20.32 -2.59
CA ILE A 163 -13.51 19.39 -3.52
C ILE A 163 -14.05 19.67 -4.92
N SER A 164 -13.20 20.19 -5.80
CA SER A 164 -13.54 20.53 -7.18
C SER A 164 -12.90 19.55 -8.15
N ARG A 165 -13.69 19.01 -9.08
CA ARG A 165 -13.20 18.21 -10.23
C ARG A 165 -13.21 19.04 -11.51
N ALA A 166 -12.06 19.11 -12.19
CA ALA A 166 -11.96 19.77 -13.48
C ALA A 166 -12.82 19.05 -14.55
N ARG A 167 -13.56 19.80 -15.37
CA ARG A 167 -14.48 19.24 -16.37
C ARG A 167 -13.86 19.23 -17.79
N ILE A 168 -14.05 18.09 -18.47
CA ILE A 168 -14.14 17.88 -19.93
C ILE A 168 -12.84 17.83 -20.76
N ILE A 169 -11.80 18.62 -20.48
CA ILE A 169 -10.48 18.42 -21.12
C ILE A 169 -9.42 18.72 -20.08
N THR A 170 -9.01 17.70 -19.33
CA THR A 170 -7.92 17.86 -18.37
C THR A 170 -6.66 17.19 -18.92
N PRO A 171 -5.56 17.95 -19.09
CA PRO A 171 -4.25 17.38 -19.43
C PRO A 171 -3.89 16.23 -18.50
N GLU A 172 -3.36 15.14 -19.04
CA GLU A 172 -3.02 13.91 -18.28
C GLU A 172 -1.96 14.12 -17.20
N ASN A 173 -1.28 15.27 -17.22
CA ASN A 173 -0.23 15.67 -16.29
C ASN A 173 -0.68 16.66 -15.20
N MET A 174 -1.99 16.91 -15.05
CA MET A 174 -2.47 17.80 -14.00
C MET A 174 -2.43 17.10 -12.63
N HIS A 175 -1.47 17.51 -11.82
CA HIS A 175 -1.38 17.06 -10.43
C HIS A 175 -2.51 17.66 -9.60
N PRO A 176 -3.05 16.91 -8.64
CA PRO A 176 -4.04 17.44 -7.74
C PRO A 176 -3.46 18.52 -6.83
N GLU A 177 -4.30 19.49 -6.49
CA GLU A 177 -3.88 20.68 -5.76
C GLU A 177 -4.53 20.73 -4.38
N LEU A 178 -3.71 20.88 -3.34
CA LEU A 178 -4.15 21.00 -1.95
C LEU A 178 -3.88 22.41 -1.46
N ARG A 179 -4.93 23.09 -0.97
CA ARG A 179 -4.84 24.44 -0.44
C ARG A 179 -5.25 24.48 1.03
N ASN A 180 -4.43 25.13 1.86
CA ASN A 180 -4.69 25.39 3.28
C ASN A 180 -4.88 24.14 4.16
N PHE A 181 -4.28 23.00 3.78
CA PHE A 181 -4.27 21.81 4.62
C PHE A 181 -3.04 21.75 5.54
N PHE A 182 -1.89 22.14 5.01
CA PHE A 182 -0.58 21.99 5.65
C PHE A 182 0.22 23.30 5.52
N GLU A 183 1.18 23.51 6.41
CA GLU A 183 2.19 24.56 6.26
C GLU A 183 3.26 24.13 5.22
N GLU A 184 3.87 25.09 4.52
CA GLU A 184 4.71 24.85 3.31
C GLU A 184 5.88 23.88 3.48
N GLN A 185 6.33 23.60 4.71
CA GLN A 185 7.55 22.83 4.98
C GLN A 185 7.31 21.41 5.50
N GLU A 186 6.09 21.01 5.86
CA GLU A 186 5.90 19.76 6.62
C GLU A 186 5.69 18.50 5.77
N ASP A 187 4.98 18.52 4.63
CA ASP A 187 4.42 17.24 4.13
C ASP A 187 4.30 17.04 2.60
N ALA A 188 4.86 17.92 1.77
CA ALA A 188 4.67 17.86 0.31
C ALA A 188 4.99 16.47 -0.30
N GLY A 189 6.12 15.86 0.08
CA GLY A 189 6.55 14.57 -0.48
C GLY A 189 5.68 13.38 -0.07
N PHE A 190 5.07 13.40 1.11
CA PHE A 190 4.21 12.33 1.60
C PHE A 190 2.81 12.39 0.97
N ILE A 191 2.29 13.60 0.86
CA ILE A 191 1.05 13.88 0.14
C ILE A 191 1.20 13.52 -1.35
N GLU A 192 2.29 13.93 -1.97
CA GLU A 192 2.62 13.61 -3.36
C GLU A 192 2.76 12.09 -3.57
N PHE A 193 3.33 11.37 -2.60
CA PHE A 193 3.36 9.91 -2.62
C PHE A 193 1.95 9.28 -2.61
N LEU A 194 1.03 9.78 -1.78
CA LEU A 194 -0.36 9.29 -1.73
C LEU A 194 -1.13 9.62 -3.02
N MET A 195 -0.91 10.82 -3.56
CA MET A 195 -1.61 11.33 -4.74
C MET A 195 -1.12 10.70 -6.05
N SER A 196 0.20 10.50 -6.21
CA SER A 196 0.80 9.94 -7.43
C SER A 196 0.36 8.51 -7.74
N ARG A 197 -0.18 7.78 -6.76
CA ARG A 197 -0.57 6.38 -6.91
C ARG A 197 -2.08 6.15 -6.97
N THR A 198 -2.89 7.20 -6.80
CA THR A 198 -4.35 7.09 -6.72
C THR A 198 -5.03 7.80 -7.89
N ALA A 199 -5.58 7.01 -8.82
CA ALA A 199 -6.45 7.55 -9.88
C ALA A 199 -7.68 8.29 -9.31
N ALA A 200 -8.07 7.98 -8.06
CA ALA A 200 -9.16 8.66 -7.37
C ALA A 200 -8.93 10.18 -7.17
N PHE A 201 -7.67 10.63 -7.19
CA PHE A 201 -7.30 12.03 -6.98
C PHE A 201 -6.92 12.77 -8.27
N SER A 202 -6.95 12.11 -9.44
CA SER A 202 -6.57 12.78 -10.69
C SER A 202 -7.45 14.00 -10.95
N ASN A 203 -6.85 15.13 -11.35
CA ASN A 203 -7.57 16.33 -11.78
C ASN A 203 -8.45 16.98 -10.70
N MET A 204 -8.07 16.85 -9.42
CA MET A 204 -8.82 17.38 -8.28
C MET A 204 -8.14 18.57 -7.62
N ARG A 205 -8.96 19.53 -7.18
CA ARG A 205 -8.53 20.64 -6.33
C ARG A 205 -9.27 20.52 -5.00
N LEU A 206 -8.51 20.47 -3.92
CA LEU A 206 -9.04 20.42 -2.56
C LEU A 206 -8.65 21.71 -1.85
N THR A 207 -9.63 22.42 -1.31
CA THR A 207 -9.40 23.65 -0.54
C THR A 207 -10.01 23.49 0.85
N ASN A 208 -9.17 23.56 1.87
CA ASN A 208 -9.63 23.59 3.26
C ASN A 208 -9.91 25.03 3.70
N GLN A 209 -11.01 25.22 4.41
CA GLN A 209 -11.37 26.47 5.07
C GLN A 209 -11.62 26.15 6.55
N ALA A 210 -10.65 26.49 7.39
CA ALA A 210 -10.76 26.37 8.83
C ALA A 210 -11.39 27.65 9.41
N GLY A 211 -12.42 27.47 10.24
CA GLY A 211 -13.04 28.53 11.01
C GLY A 211 -12.30 28.82 12.33
N PRO A 212 -12.86 29.71 13.17
CA PRO A 212 -12.25 30.08 14.45
C PRO A 212 -12.18 28.88 15.40
N GLU A 213 -11.16 28.89 16.25
CA GLU A 213 -10.97 27.88 17.29
C GLU A 213 -11.61 28.33 18.61
N SER A 214 -12.20 27.36 19.32
CA SER A 214 -12.68 27.53 20.69
C SER A 214 -11.90 26.59 21.61
N ILE A 215 -11.48 27.10 22.75
CA ILE A 215 -10.75 26.31 23.76
C ILE A 215 -11.77 25.84 24.79
N VAL A 216 -11.74 24.54 25.09
CA VAL A 216 -12.57 23.91 26.12
C VAL A 216 -11.68 23.19 27.12
N THR A 217 -12.17 23.07 28.35
CA THR A 217 -11.47 22.40 29.46
C THR A 217 -11.76 20.91 29.54
N ASP A 218 -12.60 20.40 28.65
CA ASP A 218 -13.03 18.99 28.63
C ASP A 218 -11.92 18.08 28.10
N THR A 219 -12.09 16.78 28.29
CA THR A 219 -11.31 15.77 27.55
C THR A 219 -11.75 15.70 26.08
N ILE A 220 -10.93 15.09 25.22
CA ILE A 220 -11.29 14.85 23.80
C ILE A 220 -12.61 14.08 23.74
N GLU A 221 -12.74 13.04 24.56
CA GLU A 221 -13.89 12.14 24.59
C GLU A 221 -15.18 12.87 24.97
N GLU A 222 -15.11 13.73 25.99
CA GLU A 222 -16.25 14.57 26.42
C GLU A 222 -16.63 15.62 25.37
N ALA A 223 -15.63 16.26 24.75
CA ALA A 223 -15.84 17.23 23.68
C ALA A 223 -16.52 16.58 22.46
N VAL A 224 -16.02 15.41 22.02
CA VAL A 224 -16.60 14.61 20.93
C VAL A 224 -18.01 14.15 21.28
N ALA A 225 -18.24 13.63 22.49
CA ALA A 225 -19.55 13.17 22.93
C ALA A 225 -20.57 14.32 23.01
N ARG A 226 -20.14 15.53 23.39
CA ARG A 226 -20.98 16.72 23.34
C ARG A 226 -21.31 17.11 21.90
N LEU A 227 -20.33 17.17 21.00
CA LEU A 227 -20.55 17.50 19.59
C LEU A 227 -21.50 16.51 18.92
N ASN A 228 -21.32 15.21 19.15
CA ASN A 228 -22.23 14.20 18.60
C ASN A 228 -23.67 14.41 19.08
N ARG A 229 -23.89 14.59 20.39
CA ARG A 229 -25.23 14.87 20.93
C ARG A 229 -25.83 16.16 20.37
N GLN A 230 -25.02 17.19 20.16
CA GLN A 230 -25.47 18.43 19.55
C GLN A 230 -25.92 18.19 18.11
N LEU A 231 -25.08 17.58 17.28
CA LEU A 231 -25.39 17.28 15.88
C LEU A 231 -26.64 16.39 15.75
N ASP A 232 -26.77 15.39 16.62
CA ASP A 232 -27.96 14.52 16.66
C ASP A 232 -29.23 15.30 17.03
N SER A 233 -29.13 16.30 17.92
CA SER A 233 -30.28 17.13 18.29
C SER A 233 -30.68 18.18 17.23
N GLU A 234 -29.74 18.49 16.33
CA GLU A 234 -29.92 19.43 15.21
C GLU A 234 -30.28 18.70 13.90
N ASP A 235 -30.41 17.37 13.91
CA ASP A 235 -30.60 16.52 12.72
C ASP A 235 -29.50 16.73 11.64
N GLU A 236 -28.27 17.01 12.07
CA GLU A 236 -27.13 17.33 11.20
C GLU A 236 -26.26 16.09 10.91
N ASP A 237 -26.64 15.35 9.86
CA ASP A 237 -25.96 14.11 9.46
C ASP A 237 -24.80 14.31 8.47
N GLN A 238 -24.63 15.53 7.94
CA GLN A 238 -23.65 15.85 6.90
C GLN A 238 -22.39 16.54 7.42
N ILE A 239 -22.17 16.48 8.73
CA ILE A 239 -21.01 17.06 9.40
C ILE A 239 -20.20 15.97 10.07
N ALA A 240 -18.92 15.86 9.70
CA ALA A 240 -18.01 14.92 10.34
C ALA A 240 -17.50 15.45 11.68
N VAL A 241 -17.14 14.55 12.58
CA VAL A 241 -16.38 14.88 13.80
C VAL A 241 -15.05 14.14 13.74
N LEU A 242 -13.96 14.90 13.81
CA LEU A 242 -12.59 14.41 13.71
C LEU A 242 -11.86 14.66 15.04
N SER A 243 -11.01 13.73 15.45
CA SER A 243 -10.10 13.94 16.59
C SER A 243 -8.66 13.61 16.21
N ALA A 244 -7.72 14.42 16.68
CA ALA A 244 -6.29 14.25 16.40
C ALA A 244 -5.42 15.03 17.39
N PRO A 245 -4.13 14.67 17.54
CA PRO A 245 -3.13 15.56 18.11
C PRO A 245 -3.08 16.91 17.38
N ALA A 246 -2.75 17.99 18.09
CA ALA A 246 -2.72 19.35 17.52
C ALA A 246 -1.80 19.47 16.29
N GLU A 247 -0.64 18.81 16.34
CA GLU A 247 0.33 18.77 15.24
C GLU A 247 -0.16 17.99 14.01
N MET A 248 -1.26 17.23 14.14
CA MET A 248 -1.85 16.44 13.05
C MET A 248 -3.15 17.04 12.51
N ALA A 249 -3.47 18.30 12.85
CA ALA A 249 -4.72 18.94 12.46
C ALA A 249 -4.92 18.94 10.93
N GLY A 250 -3.89 19.31 10.16
CA GLY A 250 -3.93 19.30 8.70
C GLY A 250 -4.16 17.91 8.12
N PHE A 251 -3.39 16.94 8.63
CA PHE A 251 -3.48 15.55 8.20
C PHE A 251 -4.85 14.91 8.53
N ALA A 252 -5.46 15.27 9.66
CA ALA A 252 -6.78 14.77 10.04
C ALA A 252 -7.86 15.17 9.02
N VAL A 253 -7.85 16.44 8.62
CA VAL A 253 -8.76 16.98 7.61
C VAL A 253 -8.49 16.36 6.23
N PHE A 254 -7.22 16.20 5.87
CA PHE A 254 -6.82 15.53 4.63
C PHE A 254 -7.25 14.06 4.58
N ARG A 255 -7.06 13.31 5.67
CA ARG A 255 -7.49 11.91 5.78
C ARG A 255 -9.00 11.79 5.58
N TYR A 256 -9.77 12.65 6.23
CA TYR A 256 -11.23 12.67 6.06
C TYR A 256 -11.63 12.86 4.58
N ALA A 257 -11.09 13.88 3.92
CA ALA A 257 -11.35 14.10 2.49
C ALA A 257 -10.91 12.89 1.64
N SER A 258 -9.74 12.33 1.92
CA SER A 258 -9.19 11.18 1.21
C SER A 258 -10.10 9.95 1.32
N GLU A 259 -10.62 9.65 2.51
CA GLU A 259 -11.55 8.54 2.71
C GLU A 259 -12.88 8.77 1.95
N ARG A 260 -13.38 10.01 1.85
CA ARG A 260 -14.57 10.32 1.04
C ARG A 260 -14.30 10.18 -0.46
N ILE A 261 -13.13 10.62 -0.92
CA ILE A 261 -12.70 10.48 -2.33
C ILE A 261 -12.58 9.01 -2.71
N ILE A 262 -11.89 8.21 -1.90
CA ILE A 262 -11.66 6.78 -2.19
C ILE A 262 -12.97 5.99 -2.14
N SER A 263 -13.85 6.26 -1.18
CA SER A 263 -15.14 5.57 -1.08
C SER A 263 -16.09 5.93 -2.21
N SER A 264 -16.03 7.14 -2.76
CA SER A 264 -16.87 7.58 -3.90
C SER A 264 -16.29 7.19 -5.27
N ALA A 265 -15.00 6.83 -5.33
CA ALA A 265 -14.30 6.58 -6.59
C ALA A 265 -14.94 5.49 -7.47
N PRO A 266 -15.40 4.33 -6.96
CA PRO A 266 -16.01 3.30 -7.80
C PRO A 266 -17.22 3.81 -8.58
N ASP A 267 -18.15 4.48 -7.90
CA ASP A 267 -19.37 5.02 -8.51
C ASP A 267 -19.05 6.13 -9.50
N ASN A 268 -18.11 7.03 -9.14
CA ASN A 268 -17.70 8.12 -10.02
C ASN A 268 -17.02 7.61 -11.30
N ILE A 269 -16.14 6.60 -11.20
CA ILE A 269 -15.47 5.99 -12.37
C ILE A 269 -16.49 5.30 -13.26
N GLN A 270 -17.48 4.62 -12.68
CA GLN A 270 -18.55 3.99 -13.43
C GLN A 270 -19.39 5.02 -14.19
N GLU A 271 -19.78 6.12 -13.54
CA GLU A 271 -20.50 7.23 -14.19
C GLU A 271 -19.68 7.86 -15.33
N LEU A 272 -18.36 8.04 -15.15
CA LEU A 272 -17.47 8.54 -16.21
C LEU A 272 -17.44 7.60 -17.42
N ARG A 273 -17.33 6.28 -17.18
CA ARG A 273 -17.35 5.26 -18.22
C ARG A 273 -18.66 5.26 -19.01
N GLU A 274 -19.79 5.33 -18.31
CA GLU A 274 -21.12 5.37 -18.93
C GLU A 274 -21.32 6.62 -19.80
N ARG A 275 -20.68 7.74 -19.44
CA ARG A 275 -20.72 9.00 -20.19
C ARG A 275 -19.64 9.12 -21.26
N GLY A 276 -18.87 8.06 -21.52
CA GLY A 276 -17.83 8.03 -22.56
C GLY A 276 -16.56 8.80 -22.21
N VAL A 277 -16.34 9.13 -20.93
CA VAL A 277 -15.09 9.72 -20.44
C VAL A 277 -14.20 8.59 -19.93
N SER A 278 -13.14 8.26 -20.67
CA SER A 278 -12.22 7.17 -20.33
C SER A 278 -11.39 7.51 -19.07
N ALA A 279 -11.91 7.18 -17.89
CA ALA A 279 -11.12 7.14 -16.66
C ALA A 279 -10.30 5.84 -16.63
N LEU A 280 -9.01 5.92 -16.91
CA LEU A 280 -8.09 4.80 -16.79
C LEU A 280 -7.89 4.46 -15.30
N ALA A 281 -8.74 3.56 -14.79
CA ALA A 281 -8.67 3.09 -13.41
C ALA A 281 -7.68 1.93 -13.26
N ASN A 282 -6.57 2.15 -12.56
CA ASN A 282 -5.69 1.08 -12.10
C ASN A 282 -6.02 0.76 -10.63
N THR A 283 -6.81 -0.29 -10.42
CA THR A 283 -7.51 -0.64 -9.16
C THR A 283 -6.62 -1.19 -8.03
N ARG A 284 -5.29 -1.13 -8.16
CA ARG A 284 -4.38 -1.84 -7.24
C ARG A 284 -4.11 -1.09 -5.92
N LEU A 285 -4.29 0.23 -5.86
CA LEU A 285 -4.00 0.99 -4.63
C LEU A 285 -5.20 1.12 -3.67
N ALA A 286 -6.43 1.13 -4.18
CA ALA A 286 -7.63 1.08 -3.33
C ALA A 286 -7.62 -0.18 -2.47
N ALA A 287 -7.17 -1.31 -3.02
CA ALA A 287 -6.98 -2.55 -2.27
C ALA A 287 -5.92 -2.43 -1.16
N VAL A 288 -4.82 -1.69 -1.39
CA VAL A 288 -3.77 -1.48 -0.38
C VAL A 288 -4.28 -0.59 0.75
N LEU A 289 -4.98 0.49 0.44
CA LEU A 289 -5.56 1.39 1.45
C LEU A 289 -6.67 0.70 2.25
N GLN A 290 -7.53 -0.06 1.58
CA GLN A 290 -8.59 -0.83 2.22
C GLN A 290 -8.00 -1.93 3.13
N GLN A 291 -6.91 -2.59 2.74
CA GLN A 291 -6.19 -3.56 3.59
C GLN A 291 -5.54 -2.91 4.83
N THR A 292 -4.99 -1.70 4.72
CA THR A 292 -4.49 -0.96 5.89
C THR A 292 -5.59 -0.44 6.81
N VAL A 293 -6.78 -0.14 6.29
CA VAL A 293 -7.93 0.34 7.08
C VAL A 293 -8.65 -0.82 7.78
N THR A 294 -8.78 -1.99 7.14
CA THR A 294 -9.52 -3.14 7.70
C THR A 294 -8.66 -4.11 8.51
N GLY A 295 -7.32 -3.97 8.47
CA GLY A 295 -6.40 -4.88 9.18
C GLY A 295 -6.44 -6.33 8.68
N GLN A 296 -7.13 -6.62 7.58
CA GLN A 296 -7.24 -7.98 7.04
C GLN A 296 -6.01 -8.33 6.19
N SER A 297 -5.22 -9.27 6.70
CA SER A 297 -4.22 -9.99 5.92
C SER A 297 -4.91 -10.83 4.84
N ARG A 298 -4.30 -10.81 3.64
CA ARG A 298 -4.74 -11.56 2.46
C ARG A 298 -4.96 -13.05 2.81
N PRO A 299 -6.06 -13.69 2.40
CA PRO A 299 -6.16 -15.14 2.49
C PRO A 299 -5.11 -15.73 1.57
N GLN A 300 -4.25 -16.59 2.13
CA GLN A 300 -3.27 -17.35 1.37
C GLN A 300 -4.03 -18.34 0.49
N SER A 301 -3.81 -18.26 -0.82
CA SER A 301 -4.16 -19.29 -1.80
C SER A 301 -2.89 -19.74 -2.49
#